data_AF-A0ABD0PDI6-F1
#
_entry.id   AF-A0ABD0PDI6-F1
#
_cell.length_a   1.000
_cell.length_b   1.000
_cell.length_c   1.000
_cell.angle_alpha   90.00
_cell.angle_beta   90.00
_cell.angle_gamma   90.00
#
_symmetry.space_group_name_H-M   'P 1'
#
loop_
_entity.id
_entity.type
_entity.pdbx_description
1 polymer ?
#
loop_
_entity_poly.entity_id
_entity_poly.type
_entity_poly.pdbx_seq_one_letter_code
_entity_poly.pdbx_strand_id
1 'polypeptide(L)' 'VISQQENGKTVSVSNTIRIPVERKDNGAALSCEASHPALVGQKRVRHYSLDVH' A
#
# COMPACT_ATOMS: atom_id res chain seq x y z
N VAL A 1 9.25 -8.28 2.97
CA VAL A 1 9.46 -7.25 1.91
C VAL A 1 10.13 -7.93 0.74
N ILE A 2 9.48 -8.01 -0.41
CA ILE A 2 10.07 -8.60 -1.62
C ILE A 2 10.42 -7.43 -2.55
N SER A 3 11.71 -7.22 -2.80
CA SER A 3 12.20 -6.27 -3.80
C SER A 3 12.44 -7.02 -5.10
N GLN A 4 11.67 -6.71 -6.15
CA GLN A 4 11.96 -7.15 -7.51
C GLN A 4 12.66 -6.02 -8.24
N GLN A 5 13.91 -6.26 -8.65
CA GLN A 5 14.65 -5.37 -9.53
C GLN A 5 14.26 -5.72 -10.96
N GLU A 6 13.64 -4.79 -11.67
CA GLU A 6 13.36 -4.93 -13.09
C GLU A 6 14.32 -4.01 -13.85
N ASN A 7 15.23 -4.61 -14.61
CA ASN A 7 16.12 -3.93 -15.55
C ASN A 7 17.15 -2.93 -14.95
N GLY A 8 17.54 -3.08 -13.67
CA GLY A 8 18.66 -2.36 -13.04
C GLY A 8 18.45 -0.86 -12.80
N LYS A 9 17.33 -0.28 -13.23
CA LYS A 9 16.99 1.15 -13.05
C LYS A 9 15.69 1.40 -12.30
N THR A 10 14.77 0.43 -12.29
CA THR A 10 13.48 0.54 -11.60
C THR A 10 13.40 -0.51 -10.51
N VAL A 11 13.17 -0.06 -9.28
CA VAL A 11 12.95 -0.94 -8.13
C VAL A 11 11.47 -0.98 -7.83
N SER A 12 10.88 -2.18 -7.85
CA SER A 12 9.51 -2.42 -7.42
C SER A 12 9.52 -3.19 -6.11
N VAL A 13 8.80 -2.68 -5.12
CA VAL A 13 8.63 -3.33 -3.81
C VAL A 13 7.15 -3.54 -3.58
N SER A 14 6.75 -4.78 -3.33
CA SER A 14 5.37 -5.12 -2.98
C SER A 14 5.27 -5.50 -1.51
N ASN A 15 4.27 -4.96 -0.83
CA ASN A 15 3.94 -5.29 0.56
C ASN A 15 2.50 -5.78 0.66
N THR A 16 2.32 -6.96 1.23
CA THR A 16 1.01 -7.57 1.44
C THR A 16 0.75 -7.67 2.93
N ILE A 17 -0.30 -7.01 3.39
CA ILE A 17 -0.80 -7.13 4.77
C ILE A 17 -2.11 -7.92 4.76
N ARG A 18 -2.36 -8.68 5.82
CA ARG A 18 -3.62 -9.38 6.06
C ARG A 18 -4.21 -8.82 7.33
N ILE A 19 -5.42 -8.30 7.26
CA ILE A 19 -6.13 -7.69 8.38
C ILE A 19 -7.43 -8.47 8.57
N PRO A 20 -7.73 -9.00 9.77
CA PRO A 20 -9.05 -9.52 10.07
C PRO A 20 -10.04 -8.35 10.11
N VAL A 21 -11.16 -8.48 9.41
CA VAL A 21 -12.20 -7.44 9.32
C VAL A 21 -13.47 -7.90 10.02
N GLU A 22 -14.18 -6.98 10.66
CA GLU A 22 -15.49 -7.20 11.27
C GLU A 22 -16.56 -6.39 10.53
N ARG A 23 -17.84 -6.77 10.65
CA ARG A 23 -18.95 -6.03 10.00
C ARG A 23 -19.00 -4.54 10.36
N LYS A 24 -18.56 -4.18 11.57
CA LYS A 24 -18.48 -2.78 12.02
C LYS A 24 -17.46 -1.95 11.24
N ASP A 25 -16.52 -2.60 10.55
CA ASP A 25 -15.49 -1.95 9.74
C ASP A 25 -15.95 -1.69 8.30
N ASN A 26 -17.19 -2.09 7.94
CA ASN A 26 -17.72 -1.82 6.61
C ASN A 26 -17.70 -0.31 6.31
N GLY A 27 -17.20 0.05 5.13
CA GLY A 27 -17.01 1.45 4.73
C GLY A 27 -15.75 2.12 5.29
N ALA A 28 -14.99 1.48 6.18
CA ALA A 28 -13.72 2.01 6.67
C ALA A 28 -12.67 2.10 5.53
N ALA A 29 -11.76 3.07 5.63
CA ALA A 29 -10.74 3.33 4.62
C ALA A 29 -9.38 2.76 5.03
N LEU A 30 -8.82 1.89 4.20
CA LEU A 30 -7.42 1.45 4.26
C LEU A 30 -6.57 2.29 3.30
N SER A 31 -5.45 2.82 3.80
CA SER A 31 -4.54 3.64 2.99
C SER A 31 -3.18 2.97 2.86
N CYS A 32 -2.77 2.67 1.63
CA CYS A 32 -1.43 2.20 1.32
C CYS A 32 -0.56 3.39 0.92
N GLU A 33 0.43 3.71 1.75
CA GLU A 33 1.35 4.83 1.55
C GLU A 33 2.76 4.33 1.20
N ALA A 34 3.33 4.90 0.14
CA ALA A 34 4.71 4.68 -0.27
C ALA A 34 5.46 6.01 -0.28
N SER A 35 6.56 6.07 0.46
CA SER A 35 7.48 7.20 0.55
C SER A 35 8.91 6.76 0.26
N HIS A 36 9.70 7.59 -0.41
CA HIS A 36 11.11 7.31 -0.65
C HIS A 36 11.92 8.62 -0.64
N PRO A 37 13.14 8.66 -0.05
CA PRO A 37 13.94 9.90 0.02
C PRO A 37 14.17 10.57 -1.35
N ALA A 38 14.32 9.78 -2.41
CA ALA A 38 14.48 10.29 -3.78
C ALA A 38 13.24 10.99 -4.36
N LEU A 39 12.06 10.87 -3.72
CA LEU A 39 10.83 11.56 -4.12
C LEU A 39 10.70 12.97 -3.51
N VAL A 40 11.74 13.48 -2.82
CA VAL A 40 11.82 14.87 -2.31
C VAL A 40 10.58 15.26 -1.48
N GLY A 41 10.17 14.36 -0.56
CA GLY A 41 9.02 14.57 0.32
C GLY A 41 7.66 14.27 -0.31
N GLN A 42 7.60 13.89 -1.59
CA GLN A 42 6.38 13.36 -2.19
C GLN A 42 6.11 11.92 -1.71
N LYS A 43 4.83 11.61 -1.58
CA LYS A 43 4.34 10.28 -1.23
C LYS A 43 3.22 9.86 -2.18
N ARG A 44 3.17 8.57 -2.49
CA ARG A 44 2.05 7.98 -3.23
C ARG A 44 1.14 7.29 -2.23
N VAL A 45 -0.11 7.75 -2.13
CA VAL A 45 -1.12 7.17 -1.26
C VAL A 45 -2.24 6.59 -2.12
N ARG A 46 -2.65 5.36 -1.83
CA ARG A 46 -3.80 4.71 -2.45
C ARG A 46 -4.79 4.29 -1.37
N HIS A 47 -6.02 4.77 -1.50
CA HIS A 47 -7.10 4.44 -0.57
C HIS A 47 -7.92 3.26 -1.11
N TYR A 48 -8.37 2.41 -0.20
CA TYR A 48 -9.25 1.28 -0.43
C TYR A 48 -10.37 1.36 0.59
N SER A 49 -11.62 1.26 0.14
CA SER A 49 -12.76 1.12 1.04
C SER A 49 -13.00 -0.34 1.34
N LEU A 50 -13.20 -0.66 2.61
CA LEU A 50 -13.60 -1.99 3.03
C LEU A 50 -15.07 -2.20 2.68
N ASP A 51 -15.33 -3.27 1.93
CA ASP A 51 -16.67 -3.74 1.60
C ASP A 51 -16.90 -5.07 2.32
N VAL A 52 -17.55 -5.01 3.48
CA VAL A 52 -17.70 -6.13 4.43
C VAL A 52 -19.18 -6.38 4.66
N HIS A 53 -19.67 -7.55 4.25
CA HIS A 53 -21.06 -8.00 4.35
C HIS A 53 -21.18 -9.26 5.23
#